data_AF-M3BZB1-F1
#
_entry.id   AF-M3BZB1-F1
#
_cell.length_a   1.000
_cell.length_b   1.000
_cell.length_c   1.000
_cell.angle_alpha   90.00
_cell.angle_beta   90.00
_cell.angle_gamma   90.00
#
_symmetry.space_group_name_H-M   'P 1'
#
loop_
_entity.id
_entity.type
_entity.pdbx_description
1 polymer ?
#
loop_
_entity_poly.entity_id
_entity_poly.type
_entity_poly.pdbx_seq_one_letter_code
_entity_poly.pdbx_strand_id
1 'polypeptide(L)'
;MSQDSTTVPETVRKLSGRRRREIVAVLLFSGGPIFESSIPLSVFGIDRQDAGVPRYRLLVCAGEDVPLRTTGGLELTAPYGLEALSRAGTVVVPAWRSITQPPPPAALDALRRAHEEGARIVGLCTGAFVLAAAGLLDGRPATTHWMYAPTLAKRYPSVHVDPRELFVDDGDVLTSAGTAAGIDLCLHIVRTDHGADAAGALARRLVVPPRRSGGQERYLDRSLPEEIGADPLAEVVAWALEHLHEQFDVETLAARAYMSRRTFDRRFRSLTGSAPLQWLITQRVLQAQRLLETSDYSVDEVAGRCGFRSPVALRGHFRRQLGSSPAAYRAAYRARRPQGGPDGRPDRPERPDRDGRGDRFGGPDPLEPRSGEPAVVGLRRTALAAAHAAAGPLGGPPHSGGHGGHGGHPGHGVPLGHGPGNPGFGHGPGHGPGAVEPGKPETDLYSPHLPGQRERPVG
;
A
#
# COMPACT_ATOMS: atom_id res chain seq x y z
N MET A 1 11.45 33.24 60.64
CA MET A 1 10.52 32.09 60.73
C MET A 1 9.17 32.57 60.23
N SER A 2 8.61 32.07 59.13
CA SER A 2 9.21 31.18 58.11
C SER A 2 8.62 31.54 56.75
N GLN A 3 9.38 31.32 55.67
CA GLN A 3 8.76 31.14 54.35
C GLN A 3 8.27 29.70 54.27
N ASP A 4 7.11 29.48 53.65
CA ASP A 4 6.63 28.15 53.33
C ASP A 4 6.35 28.08 51.82
N SER A 5 7.30 27.48 51.09
CA SER A 5 7.27 27.41 49.63
C SER A 5 6.63 26.09 49.19
N THR A 6 5.31 26.08 49.05
CA THR A 6 4.61 24.94 48.45
C THR A 6 4.92 24.85 46.95
N THR A 7 5.85 23.96 46.62
CA THR A 7 6.31 23.71 45.24
C THR A 7 5.18 23.18 44.36
N VAL A 8 4.85 23.91 43.30
CA VAL A 8 4.08 23.38 42.16
C VAL A 8 4.88 22.22 41.54
N PRO A 9 4.27 21.06 41.21
CA PRO A 9 4.98 19.96 40.59
C PRO A 9 5.58 20.40 39.23
N GLU A 10 6.88 20.19 39.03
CA GLU A 10 7.48 20.38 37.71
C GLU A 10 6.89 19.37 36.72
N THR A 11 6.11 19.88 35.76
CA THR A 11 5.60 19.11 34.64
C THR A 11 6.74 18.32 33.99
N VAL A 12 6.58 17.00 33.85
CA VAL A 12 7.62 16.09 33.32
C VAL A 12 7.98 16.48 31.88
N ARG A 13 8.95 17.38 31.77
CA ARG A 13 9.42 17.98 30.53
C ARG A 13 10.27 16.95 29.80
N LYS A 14 9.63 16.04 29.05
CA LYS A 14 10.29 15.03 28.20
C LYS A 14 11.47 15.68 27.45
N LEU A 15 12.70 15.38 27.87
CA LEU A 15 13.93 15.85 27.25
C LEU A 15 14.27 15.00 26.00
N SER A 16 13.27 14.77 25.14
CA SER A 16 13.55 14.34 23.77
C SER A 16 14.15 15.54 23.02
N GLY A 17 15.46 15.44 22.71
CA GLY A 17 16.14 16.44 21.90
C GLY A 17 15.41 16.57 20.56
N ARG A 18 14.65 17.65 20.38
CA ARG A 18 13.56 17.72 19.40
C ARG A 18 14.11 17.46 18.00
N ARG A 19 13.77 16.27 17.45
CA ARG A 19 14.36 15.76 16.20
C ARG A 19 14.20 16.77 15.07
N ARG A 20 15.27 16.97 14.31
CA ARG A 20 15.33 17.87 13.13
C ARG A 20 14.23 17.49 12.14
N ARG A 21 13.17 18.32 12.04
CA ARG A 21 12.00 18.08 11.17
C ARG A 21 12.39 18.08 9.69
N GLU A 22 13.51 18.72 9.38
CA GLU A 22 14.17 18.78 8.08
C GLU A 22 14.67 17.40 7.61
N ILE A 23 14.92 16.45 8.54
CA ILE A 23 15.26 15.07 8.18
C ILE A 23 13.96 14.27 8.07
N VAL A 24 13.59 13.92 6.83
CA VAL A 24 12.34 13.25 6.51
C VAL A 24 12.64 11.83 6.04
N ALA A 25 12.12 10.83 6.75
CA ALA A 25 12.07 9.46 6.24
C ALA A 25 10.79 9.25 5.43
N VAL A 26 10.88 8.53 4.31
CA VAL A 26 9.73 8.07 3.53
C VAL A 26 9.76 6.55 3.49
N LEU A 27 8.84 5.91 4.19
CA LEU A 27 8.73 4.46 4.33
C LEU A 27 7.89 3.89 3.18
N LEU A 28 8.55 3.20 2.24
CA LEU A 28 7.92 2.61 1.06
C LEU A 28 7.70 1.11 1.23
N PHE A 29 6.61 0.63 0.63
CA PHE A 29 6.21 -0.78 0.62
C PHE A 29 5.92 -1.26 -0.80
N SER A 30 6.15 -2.55 -1.02
CA SER A 30 5.76 -3.29 -2.22
C SER A 30 4.23 -3.39 -2.31
N GLY A 31 3.68 -3.50 -3.52
CA GLY A 31 2.26 -3.29 -3.81
C GLY A 31 1.75 -1.86 -3.57
N GLY A 32 2.63 -0.89 -3.30
CA GLY A 32 2.27 0.50 -3.06
C GLY A 32 1.83 1.26 -4.32
N PRO A 33 0.77 2.09 -4.25
CA PRO A 33 0.50 3.13 -5.24
C PRO A 33 1.68 4.09 -5.45
N ILE A 34 2.10 4.25 -6.71
CA ILE A 34 3.25 5.10 -7.08
C ILE A 34 2.93 6.59 -6.95
N PHE A 35 1.68 7.03 -7.17
CA PHE A 35 1.34 8.44 -7.12
C PHE A 35 1.55 9.01 -5.71
N GLU A 36 0.87 8.43 -4.73
CA GLU A 36 1.02 8.70 -3.30
C GLU A 36 2.50 8.65 -2.87
N SER A 37 3.21 7.59 -3.29
CA SER A 37 4.63 7.40 -2.99
C SER A 37 5.50 8.53 -3.55
N SER A 38 5.17 9.11 -4.70
CA SER A 38 5.95 10.17 -5.33
C SER A 38 5.72 11.57 -4.74
N ILE A 39 4.64 11.79 -3.98
CA ILE A 39 4.34 13.09 -3.35
C ILE A 39 5.43 13.54 -2.36
N PRO A 40 5.75 12.81 -1.28
CA PRO A 40 6.76 13.27 -0.33
C PRO A 40 8.18 13.24 -0.92
N LEU A 41 8.45 12.40 -1.92
CA LEU A 41 9.70 12.44 -2.69
C LEU A 41 9.81 13.75 -3.49
N SER A 42 8.73 14.18 -4.12
CA SER A 42 8.68 15.42 -4.91
C SER A 42 8.70 16.66 -4.03
N VAL A 43 8.10 16.63 -2.84
CA VAL A 43 8.09 17.74 -1.88
C VAL A 43 9.44 17.86 -1.14
N PHE A 44 9.88 16.80 -0.47
CA PHE A 44 11.03 16.83 0.45
C PHE A 44 12.35 16.36 -0.16
N GLY A 45 12.36 15.79 -1.37
CA GLY A 45 13.57 15.27 -2.04
C GLY A 45 14.19 16.18 -3.10
N ILE A 46 13.41 17.09 -3.69
CA ILE A 46 13.89 18.01 -4.73
C ILE A 46 14.32 19.32 -4.06
N ASP A 47 15.60 19.68 -4.24
CA ASP A 47 16.16 20.95 -3.76
C ASP A 47 15.48 22.13 -4.46
N ARG A 48 15.10 23.14 -3.67
CA ARG A 48 14.38 24.36 -4.08
C ARG A 48 14.84 25.58 -3.29
N GLN A 49 16.09 25.57 -2.80
CA GLN A 49 16.68 26.74 -2.13
C GLN A 49 16.73 27.98 -3.06
N ASP A 50 16.81 27.77 -4.38
CA ASP A 50 16.68 28.80 -5.43
C ASP A 50 15.32 29.54 -5.41
N ALA A 51 14.27 28.88 -4.90
CA ALA A 51 12.93 29.43 -4.74
C ALA A 51 12.65 29.93 -3.31
N GLY A 52 13.63 29.90 -2.41
CA GLY A 52 13.45 30.23 -0.99
C GLY A 52 12.80 29.14 -0.14
N VAL A 53 12.76 27.88 -0.62
CA VAL A 53 12.29 26.74 0.17
C VAL A 53 13.48 26.12 0.91
N PRO A 54 13.45 25.97 2.26
CA PRO A 54 14.54 25.33 2.99
C PRO A 54 14.74 23.87 2.57
N ARG A 55 15.99 23.41 2.63
CA ARG A 55 16.39 22.10 2.16
C ARG A 55 16.12 21.00 3.19
N TYR A 56 15.21 20.11 2.84
CA TYR A 56 15.01 18.84 3.54
C TYR A 56 16.10 17.82 3.20
N ARG A 57 16.42 16.93 4.15
CA ARG A 57 17.24 15.73 3.97
C ARG A 57 16.33 14.51 3.91
N LEU A 58 16.03 14.07 2.70
CA LEU A 58 15.22 12.89 2.46
C LEU A 58 15.99 11.57 2.72
N LEU A 59 15.35 10.64 3.42
CA LEU A 59 15.78 9.26 3.62
C LEU A 59 14.69 8.33 3.07
N VAL A 60 14.86 7.81 1.86
CA VAL A 60 13.90 6.85 1.27
C VAL A 60 14.20 5.46 1.81
N CYS A 61 13.26 4.89 2.55
CA CYS A 61 13.43 3.70 3.38
C CYS A 61 12.55 2.55 2.87
N ALA A 62 13.11 1.34 2.79
CA ALA A 62 12.33 0.13 2.53
C ALA A 62 11.65 -0.37 3.81
N GLY A 63 10.36 -0.68 3.75
CA GLY A 63 9.62 -1.34 4.83
C GLY A 63 9.62 -2.86 4.79
N GLU A 64 10.22 -3.44 3.75
CA GLU A 64 10.41 -4.88 3.49
C GLU A 64 11.52 -5.07 2.44
N ASP A 65 11.84 -6.31 2.05
CA ASP A 65 12.93 -6.60 1.11
C ASP A 65 12.77 -5.92 -0.26
N VAL A 66 13.90 -5.40 -0.78
CA VAL A 66 13.99 -4.78 -2.11
C VAL A 66 14.24 -5.82 -3.23
N PRO A 67 13.79 -5.58 -4.47
CA PRO A 67 13.10 -4.39 -4.98
C PRO A 67 11.60 -4.36 -4.65
N LEU A 68 11.11 -3.19 -4.29
CA LEU A 68 9.69 -2.94 -4.03
C LEU A 68 8.95 -2.84 -5.38
N ARG A 69 7.86 -3.59 -5.57
CA ARG A 69 7.03 -3.50 -6.78
C ARG A 69 5.89 -2.51 -6.55
N THR A 70 5.66 -1.58 -7.47
CA THR A 70 4.49 -0.67 -7.41
C THR A 70 3.26 -1.30 -8.06
N THR A 71 2.07 -0.79 -7.77
CA THR A 71 0.83 -1.19 -8.47
C THR A 71 0.87 -0.92 -9.98
N GLY A 72 1.72 0.01 -10.44
CA GLY A 72 1.98 0.31 -11.85
C GLY A 72 3.03 -0.58 -12.51
N GLY A 73 3.54 -1.61 -11.84
CA GLY A 73 4.52 -2.56 -12.39
C GLY A 73 5.99 -2.11 -12.35
N LEU A 74 6.29 -0.88 -11.91
CA LEU A 74 7.66 -0.41 -11.72
C LEU A 74 8.32 -1.10 -10.51
N GLU A 75 9.58 -1.50 -10.66
CA GLU A 75 10.47 -1.90 -9.56
C GLU A 75 11.17 -0.64 -8.98
N LEU A 76 11.21 -0.51 -7.66
CA LEU A 76 11.88 0.57 -6.92
C LEU A 76 12.93 0.00 -5.97
N THR A 77 14.09 0.66 -5.90
CA THR A 77 15.08 0.45 -4.83
C THR A 77 15.05 1.63 -3.85
N ALA A 78 15.19 1.33 -2.56
CA ALA A 78 15.35 2.34 -1.52
C ALA A 78 16.74 2.18 -0.87
N PRO A 79 17.53 3.25 -0.70
CA PRO A 79 18.92 3.18 -0.23
C PRO A 79 19.07 3.03 1.30
N TYR A 80 17.96 2.99 2.05
CA TYR A 80 17.95 2.79 3.50
C TYR A 80 16.90 1.74 3.90
N GLY A 81 17.06 1.13 5.07
CA GLY A 81 16.05 0.26 5.69
C GLY A 81 15.30 0.94 6.83
N LEU A 82 14.71 0.13 7.70
CA LEU A 82 13.95 0.58 8.86
C LEU A 82 14.79 1.33 9.90
N GLU A 83 16.10 1.05 9.97
CA GLU A 83 17.03 1.69 10.90
C GLU A 83 17.14 3.21 10.69
N ALA A 84 16.91 3.69 9.47
CA ALA A 84 16.96 5.11 9.15
C ALA A 84 15.82 5.95 9.76
N LEU A 85 14.73 5.33 10.23
CA LEU A 85 13.64 6.03 10.92
C LEU A 85 14.11 6.63 12.27
N SER A 86 15.12 6.04 12.91
CA SER A 86 15.77 6.60 14.12
C SER A 86 16.43 7.97 13.89
N ARG A 87 16.72 8.32 12.63
CA ARG A 87 17.44 9.56 12.26
C ARG A 87 16.50 10.68 11.82
N ALA A 88 15.22 10.40 11.61
CA ALA A 88 14.26 11.32 11.00
C ALA A 88 13.40 12.03 12.05
N GLY A 89 13.22 13.35 11.89
CA GLY A 89 12.27 14.13 12.68
C GLY A 89 10.84 14.12 12.14
N THR A 90 10.66 13.70 10.89
CA THR A 90 9.36 13.39 10.28
C THR A 90 9.45 12.04 9.56
N VAL A 91 8.50 11.12 9.76
CA VAL A 91 8.40 9.85 9.04
C VAL A 91 7.09 9.82 8.26
N VAL A 92 7.14 9.68 6.94
CA VAL A 92 5.97 9.61 6.07
C VAL A 92 5.76 8.18 5.59
N VAL A 93 4.56 7.65 5.79
CA VAL A 93 4.06 6.42 5.20
C VAL A 93 3.08 6.81 4.07
N PRO A 94 3.48 6.76 2.78
CA PRO A 94 2.68 7.40 1.72
C PRO A 94 1.48 6.57 1.29
N ALA A 95 1.57 5.24 1.36
CA ALA A 95 0.49 4.31 1.04
C ALA A 95 0.81 2.91 1.57
N TRP A 96 -0.22 2.06 1.58
CA TRP A 96 -0.12 0.63 1.87
C TRP A 96 -0.93 -0.19 0.85
N ARG A 97 -0.46 -1.43 0.61
CA ARG A 97 -0.94 -2.29 -0.49
C ARG A 97 -2.31 -2.93 -0.30
N SER A 98 -2.87 -2.91 0.91
CA SER A 98 -4.12 -3.59 1.24
C SER A 98 -4.77 -2.99 2.48
N ILE A 99 -6.08 -2.73 2.43
CA ILE A 99 -6.87 -2.31 3.60
C ILE A 99 -7.21 -3.47 4.55
N THR A 100 -6.91 -4.72 4.16
CA THR A 100 -7.26 -5.96 4.91
C THR A 100 -6.06 -6.74 5.44
N GLN A 101 -4.86 -6.58 4.87
CA GLN A 101 -3.63 -7.24 5.31
C GLN A 101 -2.83 -6.35 6.29
N PRO A 102 -2.30 -6.91 7.39
CA PRO A 102 -1.42 -6.17 8.30
C PRO A 102 -0.07 -5.85 7.63
N PRO A 103 0.56 -4.69 7.94
CA PRO A 103 1.94 -4.40 7.56
C PRO A 103 2.96 -5.29 8.28
N PRO A 104 4.23 -5.34 7.82
CA PRO A 104 5.28 -6.11 8.47
C PRO A 104 5.49 -5.66 9.94
N PRO A 105 5.49 -6.57 10.94
CA PRO A 105 5.60 -6.19 12.35
C PRO A 105 6.83 -5.31 12.67
N ALA A 106 7.99 -5.64 12.10
CA ALA A 106 9.21 -4.85 12.27
C ALA A 106 9.06 -3.39 11.81
N ALA A 107 8.25 -3.12 10.78
CA ALA A 107 7.96 -1.76 10.31
C ALA A 107 7.00 -1.02 11.25
N LEU A 108 6.01 -1.71 11.84
CA LEU A 108 5.14 -1.15 12.87
C LEU A 108 5.96 -0.77 14.12
N ASP A 109 6.88 -1.64 14.55
CA ASP A 109 7.75 -1.37 15.70
C ASP A 109 8.78 -0.26 15.43
N ALA A 110 9.26 -0.12 14.18
CA ALA A 110 10.11 0.98 13.79
C ALA A 110 9.36 2.33 13.79
N LEU A 111 8.07 2.34 13.41
CA LEU A 111 7.21 3.52 13.51
C LEU A 111 6.91 3.90 14.96
N ARG A 112 6.59 2.92 15.83
CA ARG A 112 6.40 3.11 17.28
C ARG A 112 7.63 3.76 17.93
N ARG A 113 8.80 3.13 17.78
CA ARG A 113 10.07 3.65 18.34
C ARG A 113 10.36 5.06 17.84
N ALA A 114 10.23 5.32 16.53
CA ALA A 114 10.46 6.66 15.99
C ALA A 114 9.52 7.72 16.59
N HIS A 115 8.25 7.38 16.84
CA HIS A 115 7.27 8.26 17.51
C HIS A 115 7.60 8.50 18.98
N GLU A 116 7.89 7.43 19.74
CA GLU A 116 8.32 7.48 21.14
C GLU A 116 9.57 8.37 21.32
N GLU A 117 10.51 8.27 20.38
CA GLU A 117 11.74 9.07 20.26
C GLU A 117 11.52 10.49 19.68
N GLY A 118 10.27 10.90 19.45
CA GLY A 118 9.86 12.28 19.13
C GLY A 118 9.73 12.64 17.64
N ALA A 119 9.73 11.66 16.72
CA ALA A 119 9.43 11.91 15.31
C ALA A 119 7.95 12.20 15.08
N ARG A 120 7.66 13.13 14.15
CA ARG A 120 6.31 13.36 13.63
C ARG A 120 5.97 12.22 12.65
N ILE A 121 4.87 11.49 12.84
CA ILE A 121 4.48 10.41 11.91
C ILE A 121 3.36 10.90 10.98
N VAL A 122 3.42 10.56 9.70
CA VAL A 122 2.51 11.09 8.68
C VAL A 122 1.98 9.95 7.81
N GLY A 123 0.66 9.72 7.82
CA GLY A 123 0.00 8.71 6.98
C GLY A 123 -0.77 9.34 5.82
N LEU A 124 -0.28 9.19 4.58
CA LEU A 124 -1.05 9.63 3.40
C LEU A 124 -1.91 8.47 2.90
N CYS A 125 -3.13 8.74 2.42
CA CYS A 125 -3.99 7.72 1.79
C CYS A 125 -4.16 6.46 2.66
N THR A 126 -3.96 5.26 2.09
CA THR A 126 -3.97 3.98 2.81
C THR A 126 -2.82 3.82 3.81
N GLY A 127 -1.83 4.73 3.84
CA GLY A 127 -0.81 4.79 4.89
C GLY A 127 -1.41 4.99 6.29
N ALA A 128 -2.60 5.59 6.40
CA ALA A 128 -3.36 5.64 7.66
C ALA A 128 -3.64 4.25 8.27
N PHE A 129 -3.81 3.21 7.45
CA PHE A 129 -3.97 1.82 7.94
C PHE A 129 -2.70 1.26 8.57
N VAL A 130 -1.52 1.78 8.21
CA VAL A 130 -0.24 1.40 8.83
C VAL A 130 -0.06 2.05 10.19
N LEU A 131 -0.42 3.33 10.30
CA LEU A 131 -0.41 4.06 11.57
C LEU A 131 -1.45 3.46 12.53
N ALA A 132 -2.64 3.09 12.05
CA ALA A 132 -3.65 2.38 12.84
C ALA A 132 -3.16 0.98 13.27
N ALA A 133 -2.56 0.19 12.37
CA ALA A 133 -1.95 -1.10 12.73
C ALA A 133 -0.78 -0.98 13.73
N ALA A 134 -0.13 0.18 13.78
CA ALA A 134 0.90 0.48 14.78
C ALA A 134 0.31 0.94 16.14
N GLY A 135 -0.99 1.24 16.23
CA GLY A 135 -1.63 1.84 17.41
C GLY A 135 -1.42 3.36 17.53
N LEU A 136 -0.84 4.00 16.51
CA LEU A 136 -0.47 5.42 16.53
C LEU A 136 -1.65 6.38 16.32
N LEU A 137 -2.85 5.85 16.10
CA LEU A 137 -4.11 6.59 15.90
C LEU A 137 -5.17 6.26 16.97
N ASP A 138 -4.85 5.43 17.96
CA ASP A 138 -5.83 4.97 18.96
C ASP A 138 -6.25 6.13 19.89
N GLY A 139 -7.55 6.43 19.90
CA GLY A 139 -8.15 7.58 20.57
C GLY A 139 -8.05 8.92 19.82
N ARG A 140 -7.49 8.93 18.59
CA ARG A 140 -7.07 10.16 17.89
C ARG A 140 -7.94 10.48 16.67
N PRO A 141 -8.10 11.77 16.32
CA PRO A 141 -8.71 12.16 15.05
C PRO A 141 -7.81 11.77 13.87
N ALA A 142 -8.40 11.21 12.82
CA ALA A 142 -7.67 10.79 11.62
C ALA A 142 -8.54 10.90 10.37
N THR A 143 -7.91 10.92 9.20
CA THR A 143 -8.59 10.77 7.91
C THR A 143 -7.81 9.87 6.95
N THR A 144 -8.46 9.41 5.90
CA THR A 144 -7.87 8.62 4.81
C THR A 144 -8.68 8.90 3.53
N HIS A 145 -8.37 8.26 2.42
CA HIS A 145 -9.21 8.41 1.22
C HIS A 145 -10.64 7.99 1.56
N TRP A 146 -11.66 8.80 1.23
CA TRP A 146 -13.06 8.61 1.66
C TRP A 146 -13.59 7.19 1.40
N MET A 147 -13.19 6.59 0.27
CA MET A 147 -13.47 5.19 -0.08
C MET A 147 -13.00 4.15 0.97
N TYR A 148 -11.99 4.46 1.76
CA TYR A 148 -11.42 3.55 2.75
C TYR A 148 -11.71 3.99 4.19
N ALA A 149 -12.29 5.18 4.40
CA ALA A 149 -12.59 5.70 5.73
C ALA A 149 -13.58 4.80 6.52
N PRO A 150 -14.67 4.26 5.93
CA PRO A 150 -15.53 3.31 6.64
C PRO A 150 -14.79 2.01 7.00
N THR A 151 -13.93 1.51 6.12
CA THR A 151 -13.12 0.31 6.38
C THR A 151 -12.07 0.54 7.48
N LEU A 152 -11.49 1.75 7.55
CA LEU A 152 -10.56 2.15 8.60
C LEU A 152 -11.28 2.18 9.96
N ALA A 153 -12.42 2.86 10.06
CA ALA A 153 -13.22 2.95 11.28
C ALA A 153 -13.72 1.57 11.75
N LYS A 154 -14.25 0.75 10.84
CA LYS A 154 -14.76 -0.60 11.13
C LYS A 154 -13.66 -1.56 11.61
N ARG A 155 -12.42 -1.38 11.14
CA ARG A 155 -11.27 -2.24 11.47
C ARG A 155 -10.52 -1.78 12.73
N TYR A 156 -10.48 -0.48 12.98
CA TYR A 156 -9.78 0.14 14.12
C TYR A 156 -10.76 1.07 14.85
N PRO A 157 -11.73 0.53 15.62
CA PRO A 157 -12.83 1.29 16.21
C PRO A 157 -12.40 2.32 17.26
N SER A 158 -11.15 2.25 17.72
CA SER A 158 -10.52 3.26 18.59
C SER A 158 -10.12 4.54 17.84
N VAL A 159 -10.14 4.56 16.50
CA VAL A 159 -9.71 5.71 15.69
C VAL A 159 -10.91 6.59 15.36
N HIS A 160 -10.83 7.89 15.65
CA HIS A 160 -11.87 8.86 15.33
C HIS A 160 -11.73 9.30 13.85
N VAL A 161 -12.22 8.48 12.92
CA VAL A 161 -12.08 8.70 11.48
C VAL A 161 -13.09 9.73 10.96
N ASP A 162 -12.60 10.84 10.39
CA ASP A 162 -13.43 11.82 9.67
C ASP A 162 -13.26 11.66 8.13
N PRO A 163 -14.31 11.25 7.39
CA PRO A 163 -14.30 11.11 5.93
C PRO A 163 -14.57 12.43 5.18
N ARG A 164 -14.58 13.57 5.87
CA ARG A 164 -14.82 14.91 5.27
C ARG A 164 -13.54 15.70 5.10
N GLU A 165 -12.52 15.48 5.94
CA GLU A 165 -11.32 16.30 5.93
C GLU A 165 -10.36 15.99 4.77
N LEU A 166 -9.59 16.99 4.34
CA LEU A 166 -8.49 16.77 3.40
C LEU A 166 -7.29 16.16 4.12
N PHE A 167 -6.99 16.68 5.30
CA PHE A 167 -6.00 16.16 6.21
C PHE A 167 -6.35 16.54 7.65
N VAL A 168 -5.94 15.69 8.58
CA VAL A 168 -6.00 15.96 10.02
C VAL A 168 -4.57 16.18 10.50
N ASP A 169 -4.35 17.26 11.25
CA ASP A 169 -3.11 17.54 11.97
C ASP A 169 -3.38 17.45 13.47
N ASP A 170 -2.90 16.37 14.09
CA ASP A 170 -2.97 16.14 15.53
C ASP A 170 -1.57 16.35 16.18
N GLY A 171 -0.79 17.27 15.62
CA GLY A 171 0.47 17.80 16.15
C GLY A 171 1.70 16.92 15.93
N ASP A 172 1.67 15.70 16.47
CA ASP A 172 2.77 14.71 16.32
C ASP A 172 2.43 13.54 15.38
N VAL A 173 1.14 13.32 15.10
CA VAL A 173 0.67 12.42 14.05
C VAL A 173 -0.30 13.16 13.14
N LEU A 174 -0.10 13.04 11.82
CA LEU A 174 -0.90 13.71 10.81
C LEU A 174 -1.36 12.68 9.77
N THR A 175 -2.56 12.84 9.22
CA THR A 175 -3.11 11.92 8.21
C THR A 175 -3.80 12.66 7.08
N SER A 176 -3.85 12.09 5.87
CA SER A 176 -4.55 12.72 4.75
C SER A 176 -5.33 11.78 3.84
N ALA A 177 -6.29 12.40 3.15
CA ALA A 177 -7.14 11.82 2.12
C ALA A 177 -6.43 11.16 0.93
N GLY A 178 -5.10 11.27 0.80
CA GLY A 178 -4.36 10.74 -0.34
C GLY A 178 -4.55 11.55 -1.62
N THR A 179 -4.05 11.04 -2.74
CA THR A 179 -4.06 11.73 -4.04
C THR A 179 -3.60 13.19 -3.89
N ALA A 180 -4.34 14.19 -4.40
CA ALA A 180 -4.01 15.60 -4.26
C ALA A 180 -3.90 16.08 -2.80
N ALA A 181 -4.65 15.49 -1.86
CA ALA A 181 -4.60 15.86 -0.44
C ALA A 181 -3.30 15.41 0.26
N GLY A 182 -2.56 14.46 -0.33
CA GLY A 182 -1.18 14.20 0.07
C GLY A 182 -0.29 15.43 -0.15
N ILE A 183 -0.51 16.15 -1.26
CA ILE A 183 0.21 17.40 -1.57
C ILE A 183 -0.22 18.51 -0.61
N ASP A 184 -1.53 18.67 -0.36
CA ASP A 184 -2.05 19.65 0.60
C ASP A 184 -1.43 19.47 2.00
N LEU A 185 -1.36 18.23 2.52
CA LEU A 185 -0.73 17.95 3.82
C LEU A 185 0.79 18.18 3.80
N CYS A 186 1.50 17.80 2.73
CA CYS A 186 2.94 18.06 2.65
C CYS A 186 3.24 19.57 2.54
N LEU A 187 2.41 20.36 1.87
CA LEU A 187 2.48 21.82 1.87
C LEU A 187 2.15 22.44 3.23
N HIS A 188 1.22 21.85 3.99
CA HIS A 188 0.92 22.23 5.36
C HIS A 188 2.10 21.96 6.32
N ILE A 189 2.77 20.81 6.20
CA ILE A 189 4.00 20.50 6.95
C ILE A 189 5.09 21.55 6.67
N VAL A 190 5.35 21.88 5.40
CA VAL A 190 6.32 22.94 5.03
C VAL A 190 5.90 24.31 5.57
N ARG A 191 4.60 24.61 5.61
CA ARG A 191 4.05 25.85 6.17
C ARG A 191 4.27 25.95 7.68
N THR A 192 4.11 24.84 8.40
CA THR A 192 4.27 24.76 9.86
C THR A 192 5.74 24.75 10.28
N ASP A 193 6.63 24.10 9.52
CA ASP A 193 8.06 24.04 9.84
C ASP A 193 8.84 25.28 9.33
N HIS A 194 8.43 25.89 8.21
CA HIS A 194 9.22 26.91 7.50
C HIS A 194 8.43 28.16 7.05
N GLY A 195 7.18 28.32 7.52
CA GLY A 195 6.40 29.54 7.31
C GLY A 195 5.67 29.63 5.96
N ALA A 196 4.89 30.70 5.81
CA ALA A 196 3.94 30.83 4.71
C ALA A 196 4.60 31.00 3.32
N ASP A 197 5.76 31.66 3.26
CA ASP A 197 6.45 31.99 2.02
C ASP A 197 7.15 30.77 1.40
N ALA A 198 7.82 29.94 2.21
CA ALA A 198 8.41 28.68 1.76
C ALA A 198 7.34 27.74 1.19
N ALA A 199 6.21 27.59 1.89
CA ALA A 199 5.08 26.81 1.39
C ALA A 199 4.44 27.42 0.11
N GLY A 200 4.38 28.76 0.02
CA GLY A 200 3.91 29.46 -1.17
C GLY A 200 4.84 29.28 -2.39
N ALA A 201 6.15 29.32 -2.18
CA ALA A 201 7.15 29.07 -3.22
C ALA A 201 7.11 27.63 -3.72
N LEU A 202 7.00 26.66 -2.80
CA LEU A 202 6.83 25.25 -3.13
C LEU A 202 5.53 25.01 -3.91
N ALA A 203 4.40 25.56 -3.47
CA ALA A 203 3.11 25.43 -4.17
C ALA A 203 3.19 25.98 -5.61
N ARG A 204 3.83 27.14 -5.82
CA ARG A 204 4.10 27.70 -7.16
C ARG A 204 4.94 26.74 -8.01
N ARG A 205 6.01 26.15 -7.46
CA ARG A 205 6.89 25.19 -8.16
C ARG A 205 6.21 23.82 -8.43
N LEU A 206 5.14 23.49 -7.71
CA LEU A 206 4.31 22.30 -7.93
C LEU A 206 3.06 22.57 -8.79
N VAL A 207 2.82 23.82 -9.19
CA VAL A 207 1.65 24.27 -9.98
C VAL A 207 0.31 23.91 -9.30
N VAL A 208 0.24 24.10 -7.97
CA VAL A 208 -0.95 23.85 -7.15
C VAL A 208 -1.34 25.11 -6.35
N PRO A 209 -2.62 25.30 -5.98
CA PRO A 209 -3.02 26.39 -5.09
C PRO A 209 -2.31 26.28 -3.72
N PRO A 210 -1.86 27.39 -3.10
CA PRO A 210 -1.11 27.36 -1.84
C PRO A 210 -1.96 26.92 -0.63
N ARG A 211 -3.30 26.97 -0.77
CA ARG A 211 -4.30 26.31 0.08
C ARG A 211 -5.46 25.90 -0.83
N ARG A 212 -5.90 24.64 -0.78
CA ARG A 212 -7.14 24.18 -1.39
C ARG A 212 -8.30 24.34 -0.39
N SER A 213 -9.45 24.82 -0.85
CA SER A 213 -10.64 25.04 -0.03
C SER A 213 -11.75 24.00 -0.32
N GLY A 214 -12.36 23.51 0.76
CA GLY A 214 -13.39 22.46 0.74
C GLY A 214 -12.80 21.05 0.92
N GLY A 215 -13.43 20.28 1.82
CA GLY A 215 -13.06 18.92 2.16
C GLY A 215 -13.38 17.86 1.08
N GLN A 216 -13.28 16.58 1.48
CA GLN A 216 -13.82 15.43 0.75
C GLN A 216 -15.36 15.49 0.59
N GLU A 217 -16.05 16.36 1.34
CA GLU A 217 -17.53 16.53 1.32
C GLU A 217 -18.20 16.62 -0.06
N ARG A 218 -17.48 17.04 -1.11
CA ARG A 218 -17.99 17.14 -2.49
C ARG A 218 -17.97 15.80 -3.25
N TYR A 219 -17.30 14.79 -2.69
CA TYR A 219 -17.24 13.41 -3.19
C TYR A 219 -18.11 12.46 -2.36
N LEU A 220 -18.49 12.85 -1.13
CA LEU A 220 -19.52 12.19 -0.35
C LEU A 220 -20.89 12.41 -1.01
N ASP A 221 -21.59 11.32 -1.35
CA ASP A 221 -22.84 11.38 -2.11
C ASP A 221 -24.03 11.74 -1.19
N ARG A 222 -24.34 13.05 -1.13
CA ARG A 222 -25.46 13.60 -0.33
C ARG A 222 -26.86 13.24 -0.84
N SER A 223 -26.98 12.38 -1.86
CA SER A 223 -28.27 11.83 -2.31
C SER A 223 -28.61 10.47 -1.69
N LEU A 224 -27.79 9.97 -0.77
CA LEU A 224 -28.10 8.82 0.08
C LEU A 224 -28.72 9.27 1.41
N PRO A 225 -29.76 8.61 1.94
CA PRO A 225 -30.23 8.82 3.31
C PRO A 225 -29.13 8.51 4.33
N GLU A 226 -29.05 9.30 5.42
CA GLU A 226 -28.02 9.16 6.47
C GLU A 226 -28.12 7.82 7.24
N GLU A 227 -29.22 7.08 7.08
CA GLU A 227 -29.46 5.78 7.69
C GLU A 227 -28.63 4.62 7.08
N ILE A 228 -27.98 4.83 5.93
CA ILE A 228 -27.04 3.85 5.35
C ILE A 228 -25.60 4.31 5.62
N GLY A 229 -25.05 3.84 6.74
CA GLY A 229 -23.64 4.03 7.08
C GLY A 229 -22.69 3.33 6.08
N ALA A 230 -21.54 3.98 5.83
CA ALA A 230 -20.56 3.65 4.78
C ALA A 230 -21.06 3.92 3.33
N ASP A 231 -20.16 4.39 2.46
CA ASP A 231 -20.47 4.49 1.03
C ASP A 231 -20.67 3.08 0.42
N PRO A 232 -21.82 2.75 -0.18
CA PRO A 232 -22.06 1.40 -0.71
C PRO A 232 -21.07 0.99 -1.80
N LEU A 233 -20.53 1.95 -2.56
CA LEU A 233 -19.53 1.67 -3.59
C LEU A 233 -18.16 1.32 -2.98
N ALA A 234 -17.74 2.02 -1.92
CA ALA A 234 -16.59 1.67 -1.10
C ALA A 234 -16.69 0.28 -0.47
N GLU A 235 -17.82 -0.07 0.15
CA GLU A 235 -18.02 -1.41 0.72
C GLU A 235 -17.96 -2.50 -0.36
N VAL A 236 -18.53 -2.25 -1.54
CA VAL A 236 -18.45 -3.17 -2.69
C VAL A 236 -17.03 -3.32 -3.23
N VAL A 237 -16.22 -2.25 -3.26
CA VAL A 237 -14.80 -2.32 -3.62
C VAL A 237 -14.01 -3.15 -2.60
N ALA A 238 -14.22 -2.92 -1.30
CA ALA A 238 -13.56 -3.69 -0.24
C ALA A 238 -13.95 -5.18 -0.29
N TRP A 239 -15.25 -5.47 -0.39
CA TRP A 239 -15.78 -6.83 -0.54
C TRP A 239 -15.20 -7.53 -1.77
N ALA A 240 -15.15 -6.85 -2.92
CA ALA A 240 -14.61 -7.41 -4.16
C ALA A 240 -13.11 -7.73 -4.07
N LEU A 241 -12.32 -7.05 -3.23
CA LEU A 241 -10.90 -7.36 -2.98
C LEU A 241 -10.73 -8.62 -2.11
N GLU A 242 -11.65 -8.88 -1.18
CA GLU A 242 -11.67 -10.10 -0.37
C GLU A 242 -12.15 -11.31 -1.19
N HIS A 243 -13.15 -11.10 -2.05
CA HIS A 243 -13.85 -12.16 -2.79
C HIS A 243 -13.31 -12.34 -4.23
N LEU A 244 -12.11 -11.84 -4.56
CA LEU A 244 -11.48 -11.95 -5.89
C LEU A 244 -11.44 -13.38 -6.47
N HIS A 245 -11.45 -14.38 -5.58
CA HIS A 245 -11.44 -15.80 -5.88
C HIS A 245 -12.80 -16.33 -6.42
N GLU A 246 -13.90 -15.63 -6.13
CA GLU A 246 -15.25 -15.98 -6.59
C GLU A 246 -15.52 -15.51 -8.03
N GLN A 247 -16.61 -15.99 -8.63
CA GLN A 247 -17.08 -15.57 -9.95
C GLN A 247 -18.36 -14.71 -9.87
N PHE A 248 -18.18 -13.41 -9.66
CA PHE A 248 -19.22 -12.40 -9.88
C PHE A 248 -18.94 -11.56 -11.14
N ASP A 249 -20.01 -10.99 -11.70
CA ASP A 249 -19.98 -10.00 -12.76
C ASP A 249 -20.16 -8.56 -12.20
N VAL A 250 -20.37 -7.59 -13.08
CA VAL A 250 -20.47 -6.18 -12.68
C VAL A 250 -21.91 -5.81 -12.30
N GLU A 251 -22.90 -6.50 -12.84
CA GLU A 251 -24.30 -6.49 -12.40
C GLU A 251 -24.40 -6.88 -10.91
N THR A 252 -23.71 -7.93 -10.49
CA THR A 252 -23.63 -8.38 -9.08
C THR A 252 -23.05 -7.29 -8.17
N LEU A 253 -21.97 -6.63 -8.60
CA LEU A 253 -21.38 -5.52 -7.85
C LEU A 253 -22.29 -4.28 -7.81
N ALA A 254 -22.98 -3.97 -8.91
CA ALA A 254 -23.93 -2.87 -8.97
C ALA A 254 -25.13 -3.10 -8.05
N ALA A 255 -25.69 -4.32 -8.06
CA ALA A 255 -26.76 -4.74 -7.15
C ALA A 255 -26.33 -4.67 -5.68
N ARG A 256 -25.11 -5.12 -5.36
CA ARG A 256 -24.54 -5.03 -4.00
C ARG A 256 -24.32 -3.59 -3.53
N ALA A 257 -24.13 -2.64 -4.47
CA ALA A 257 -24.06 -1.21 -4.17
C ALA A 257 -25.44 -0.52 -4.14
N TYR A 258 -26.54 -1.27 -4.35
CA TYR A 258 -27.89 -0.76 -4.57
C TYR A 258 -28.01 0.23 -5.75
N MET A 259 -27.18 0.05 -6.78
CA MET A 259 -27.09 0.94 -7.95
C MET A 259 -27.52 0.25 -9.23
N SER A 260 -28.13 1.00 -10.15
CA SER A 260 -28.27 0.55 -11.53
C SER A 260 -26.88 0.42 -12.19
N ARG A 261 -26.72 -0.55 -13.10
CA ARG A 261 -25.45 -0.84 -13.78
C ARG A 261 -24.80 0.43 -14.37
N ARG A 262 -25.59 1.31 -15.01
CA ARG A 262 -25.12 2.59 -15.59
C ARG A 262 -24.55 3.55 -14.54
N THR A 263 -25.21 3.68 -13.39
CA THR A 263 -24.75 4.55 -12.29
C THR A 263 -23.49 3.98 -11.65
N PHE A 264 -23.46 2.66 -11.41
CA PHE A 264 -22.29 1.95 -10.89
C PHE A 264 -21.08 2.12 -11.80
N ASP A 265 -21.19 1.78 -13.10
CA ASP A 265 -20.08 1.88 -14.06
C ASP A 265 -19.51 3.31 -14.16
N ARG A 266 -20.35 4.35 -14.02
CA ARG A 266 -19.95 5.76 -13.98
C ARG A 266 -19.21 6.10 -12.68
N ARG A 267 -19.80 5.84 -11.51
CA ARG A 267 -19.18 6.16 -10.20
C ARG A 267 -17.88 5.37 -10.03
N PHE A 268 -17.86 4.08 -10.37
CA PHE A 268 -16.68 3.21 -10.28
C PHE A 268 -15.52 3.70 -11.16
N ARG A 269 -15.79 4.17 -12.39
CA ARG A 269 -14.76 4.79 -13.26
C ARG A 269 -14.20 6.08 -12.67
N SER A 270 -15.07 6.93 -12.11
CA SER A 270 -14.66 8.16 -11.42
C SER A 270 -13.87 7.90 -10.13
N LEU A 271 -14.03 6.72 -9.54
CA LEU A 271 -13.40 6.30 -8.28
C LEU A 271 -12.05 5.58 -8.49
N THR A 272 -11.95 4.74 -9.52
CA THR A 272 -10.82 3.82 -9.73
C THR A 272 -10.03 4.08 -11.02
N GLY A 273 -10.38 5.15 -11.75
CA GLY A 273 -9.80 5.52 -13.05
C GLY A 273 -10.07 4.51 -14.18
N SER A 274 -10.83 3.45 -13.93
CA SER A 274 -10.97 2.32 -14.86
C SER A 274 -12.37 1.67 -14.80
N ALA A 275 -12.74 0.95 -15.85
CA ALA A 275 -14.03 0.24 -15.89
C ALA A 275 -14.01 -0.97 -14.93
N PRO A 276 -15.11 -1.29 -14.23
CA PRO A 276 -15.12 -2.31 -13.16
C PRO A 276 -14.50 -3.65 -13.55
N LEU A 277 -14.82 -4.16 -14.75
CA LEU A 277 -14.29 -5.43 -15.25
C LEU A 277 -12.77 -5.39 -15.46
N GLN A 278 -12.21 -4.28 -15.94
CA GLN A 278 -10.75 -4.14 -16.14
C GLN A 278 -10.02 -3.98 -14.80
N TRP A 279 -10.63 -3.27 -13.84
CA TRP A 279 -10.13 -3.21 -12.48
C TRP A 279 -10.09 -4.59 -11.83
N LEU A 280 -11.18 -5.36 -11.88
CA LEU A 280 -11.26 -6.74 -11.35
C LEU A 280 -10.21 -7.65 -11.96
N ILE A 281 -10.06 -7.62 -13.30
CA ILE A 281 -9.01 -8.38 -14.01
C ILE A 281 -7.62 -8.03 -13.45
N THR A 282 -7.35 -6.76 -13.20
CA THR A 282 -6.06 -6.28 -12.68
C THR A 282 -5.84 -6.74 -11.24
N GLN A 283 -6.84 -6.64 -10.35
CA GLN A 283 -6.73 -7.14 -8.98
C GLN A 283 -6.53 -8.68 -8.94
N ARG A 284 -7.21 -9.43 -9.81
CA ARG A 284 -7.02 -10.88 -9.97
C ARG A 284 -5.64 -11.23 -10.52
N VAL A 285 -5.07 -10.46 -11.45
CA VAL A 285 -3.67 -10.65 -11.91
C VAL A 285 -2.67 -10.34 -10.79
N LEU A 286 -2.86 -9.28 -10.00
CA LEU A 286 -2.00 -8.97 -8.85
C LEU A 286 -2.08 -10.05 -7.75
N GLN A 287 -3.25 -10.65 -7.54
CA GLN A 287 -3.40 -11.79 -6.63
C GLN A 287 -2.71 -13.06 -7.19
N ALA A 288 -2.83 -13.32 -8.49
CA ALA A 288 -2.15 -14.43 -9.14
C ALA A 288 -0.62 -14.26 -9.08
N GLN A 289 -0.12 -13.03 -9.27
CA GLN A 289 1.30 -12.69 -9.11
C GLN A 289 1.79 -13.04 -7.71
N ARG A 290 1.08 -12.60 -6.65
CA ARG A 290 1.41 -12.98 -5.26
C ARG A 290 1.46 -14.50 -5.07
N LEU A 291 0.44 -15.24 -5.53
CA LEU A 291 0.44 -16.71 -5.39
C LEU A 291 1.57 -17.40 -6.17
N LEU A 292 2.00 -16.87 -7.32
CA LEU A 292 3.14 -17.42 -8.07
C LEU A 292 4.47 -17.22 -7.34
N GLU A 293 4.59 -16.16 -6.54
CA GLU A 293 5.75 -15.79 -5.74
C GLU A 293 5.79 -16.51 -4.37
N THR A 294 4.65 -16.64 -3.69
CA THR A 294 4.56 -17.14 -2.31
C THR A 294 4.10 -18.59 -2.15
N SER A 295 3.81 -19.31 -3.24
CA SER A 295 3.34 -20.70 -3.17
C SER A 295 3.78 -21.56 -4.36
N ASP A 296 3.67 -22.88 -4.19
CA ASP A 296 3.96 -23.88 -5.21
C ASP A 296 2.75 -24.31 -6.07
N TYR A 297 1.53 -23.84 -5.75
CA TYR A 297 0.29 -24.15 -6.51
C TYR A 297 0.51 -24.07 -8.03
N SER A 298 -0.02 -25.03 -8.78
CA SER A 298 0.04 -25.01 -10.24
C SER A 298 -0.55 -23.72 -10.82
N VAL A 299 -0.15 -23.33 -12.03
CA VAL A 299 -0.71 -22.15 -12.74
C VAL A 299 -2.23 -22.23 -12.85
N ASP A 300 -2.76 -23.44 -12.87
CA ASP A 300 -4.17 -23.73 -13.11
C ASP A 300 -4.97 -23.66 -11.79
N GLU A 301 -4.40 -24.11 -10.67
CA GLU A 301 -4.91 -23.80 -9.32
C GLU A 301 -4.85 -22.30 -9.01
N VAL A 302 -3.76 -21.61 -9.39
CA VAL A 302 -3.63 -20.15 -9.21
C VAL A 302 -4.73 -19.41 -9.98
N ALA A 303 -5.10 -19.88 -11.18
CA ALA A 303 -6.22 -19.32 -11.93
C ALA A 303 -7.55 -19.45 -11.18
N GLY A 304 -7.85 -20.65 -10.63
CA GLY A 304 -9.04 -20.89 -9.82
C GLY A 304 -9.06 -20.04 -8.53
N ARG A 305 -7.96 -20.04 -7.77
CA ARG A 305 -7.78 -19.24 -6.53
C ARG A 305 -7.82 -17.72 -6.76
N CYS A 306 -7.81 -17.27 -8.02
CA CYS A 306 -7.94 -15.87 -8.41
C CYS A 306 -9.18 -15.60 -9.27
N GLY A 307 -10.20 -16.47 -9.25
CA GLY A 307 -11.50 -16.22 -9.90
C GLY A 307 -11.45 -16.13 -11.43
N PHE A 308 -10.43 -16.69 -12.09
CA PHE A 308 -10.39 -16.80 -13.55
C PHE A 308 -11.16 -18.04 -14.01
N ARG A 309 -12.08 -17.85 -14.98
CA ARG A 309 -12.87 -18.93 -15.62
C ARG A 309 -12.02 -20.04 -16.25
N SER A 310 -10.76 -19.78 -16.58
CA SER A 310 -9.82 -20.81 -17.02
C SER A 310 -8.35 -20.38 -16.83
N PRO A 311 -7.41 -21.33 -16.81
CA PRO A 311 -5.99 -21.02 -16.81
C PRO A 311 -5.54 -20.30 -18.09
N VAL A 312 -6.23 -20.51 -19.21
CA VAL A 312 -6.01 -19.79 -20.47
C VAL A 312 -6.34 -18.31 -20.31
N ALA A 313 -7.45 -17.98 -19.64
CA ALA A 313 -7.82 -16.60 -19.33
C ALA A 313 -6.75 -15.93 -18.44
N LEU A 314 -6.31 -16.59 -17.35
CA LEU A 314 -5.20 -16.09 -16.53
C LEU A 314 -3.95 -15.80 -17.40
N ARG A 315 -3.49 -16.79 -18.17
CA ARG A 315 -2.29 -16.66 -19.04
C ARG A 315 -2.43 -15.48 -20.01
N GLY A 316 -3.61 -15.26 -20.58
CA GLY A 316 -3.91 -14.13 -21.47
C GLY A 316 -3.89 -12.76 -20.78
N HIS A 317 -4.54 -12.63 -19.62
CA HIS A 317 -4.54 -11.35 -18.89
C HIS A 317 -3.19 -11.04 -18.25
N PHE A 318 -2.51 -12.04 -17.69
CA PHE A 318 -1.19 -11.92 -17.08
C PHE A 318 -0.14 -11.48 -18.11
N ARG A 319 -0.08 -12.11 -19.30
CA ARG A 319 0.86 -11.72 -20.36
C ARG A 319 0.66 -10.29 -20.86
N ARG A 320 -0.60 -9.83 -20.94
CA ARG A 320 -0.92 -8.45 -21.36
C ARG A 320 -0.51 -7.40 -20.32
N GLN A 321 -0.48 -7.73 -19.02
CA GLN A 321 -0.19 -6.79 -17.94
C GLN A 321 1.25 -6.88 -17.41
N LEU A 322 1.89 -8.05 -17.48
CA LEU A 322 3.21 -8.33 -16.90
C LEU A 322 4.22 -8.88 -17.93
N GLY A 323 3.92 -8.74 -19.23
CA GLY A 323 4.81 -9.07 -20.37
C GLY A 323 5.17 -10.55 -20.56
N SER A 324 4.83 -11.42 -19.61
CA SER A 324 5.35 -12.79 -19.46
C SER A 324 4.22 -13.78 -19.17
N SER A 325 4.47 -15.09 -19.30
CA SER A 325 3.51 -16.10 -18.86
C SER A 325 3.63 -16.34 -17.34
N PRO A 326 2.56 -16.77 -16.63
CA PRO A 326 2.62 -17.14 -15.21
C PRO A 326 3.77 -18.09 -14.86
N ALA A 327 4.04 -19.08 -15.71
CA ALA A 327 5.13 -20.04 -15.51
C ALA A 327 6.51 -19.41 -15.71
N ALA A 328 6.70 -18.60 -16.76
CA ALA A 328 7.95 -17.87 -16.98
C ALA A 328 8.22 -16.84 -15.89
N TYR A 329 7.16 -16.18 -15.38
CA TYR A 329 7.22 -15.26 -14.25
C TYR A 329 7.71 -15.96 -12.98
N ARG A 330 7.11 -17.10 -12.61
CA ARG A 330 7.55 -17.91 -11.47
C ARG A 330 9.00 -18.37 -11.64
N ALA A 331 9.39 -18.84 -12.82
CA ALA A 331 10.75 -19.28 -13.09
C ALA A 331 11.77 -18.14 -12.91
N ALA A 332 11.50 -16.96 -13.48
CA ALA A 332 12.33 -15.77 -13.32
C ALA A 332 12.38 -15.27 -11.87
N TYR A 333 11.25 -15.32 -11.14
CA TYR A 333 11.21 -14.97 -9.71
C TYR A 333 12.06 -15.94 -8.86
N ARG A 334 11.93 -17.25 -9.08
CA ARG A 334 12.74 -18.27 -8.37
C ARG A 334 14.23 -18.14 -8.68
N ALA A 335 14.59 -17.87 -9.94
CA ALA A 335 15.98 -17.65 -10.34
C ALA A 335 16.59 -16.34 -9.77
N ARG A 336 15.78 -15.35 -9.39
CA ARG A 336 16.21 -14.11 -8.73
C ARG A 336 16.34 -14.22 -7.21
N ARG A 337 15.83 -15.27 -6.56
CA ARG A 337 16.00 -15.49 -5.12
C ARG A 337 17.38 -16.13 -4.87
N PRO A 338 18.27 -15.53 -4.07
CA PRO A 338 19.51 -16.18 -3.67
C PRO A 338 19.22 -17.51 -2.96
N GLN A 339 19.93 -18.57 -3.33
CA GLN A 339 19.80 -19.86 -2.65
C GLN A 339 20.53 -19.83 -1.30
N GLY A 340 19.80 -19.42 -0.25
CA GLY A 340 20.16 -19.77 1.12
C GLY A 340 19.93 -21.25 1.34
N GLY A 341 20.93 -22.07 1.02
CA GLY A 341 20.94 -23.50 1.35
C GLY A 341 21.49 -23.78 2.77
N PRO A 342 21.52 -25.06 3.20
CA PRO A 342 21.18 -26.25 2.43
C PRO A 342 20.03 -27.09 3.02
N ASP A 343 19.21 -27.68 2.15
CA ASP A 343 18.68 -29.03 2.40
C ASP A 343 18.97 -29.93 1.19
N GLY A 344 20.25 -29.96 0.83
CA GLY A 344 20.78 -30.70 -0.30
C GLY A 344 21.24 -32.10 0.12
N ARG A 345 20.28 -33.03 0.26
CA ARG A 345 20.58 -34.46 0.11
C ARG A 345 20.35 -34.85 -1.36
N PRO A 346 21.40 -34.87 -2.22
CA PRO A 346 21.30 -35.66 -3.45
C PRO A 346 21.11 -37.12 -3.02
N ASP A 347 20.09 -37.77 -3.56
CA ASP A 347 19.85 -39.16 -3.24
C ASP A 347 21.04 -40.02 -3.70
N ARG A 348 21.42 -40.99 -2.87
CA ARG A 348 22.67 -41.72 -3.01
C ARG A 348 22.39 -43.01 -3.78
N PRO A 349 22.71 -43.11 -5.09
CA PRO A 349 22.48 -44.34 -5.83
C PRO A 349 23.23 -45.48 -5.14
N GLU A 350 22.50 -46.56 -4.86
CA GLU A 350 23.07 -47.76 -4.26
C GLU A 350 24.15 -48.33 -5.19
N ARG A 351 25.20 -48.90 -4.59
CA ARG A 351 26.20 -49.67 -5.34
C ARG A 351 25.70 -51.11 -5.45
N PRO A 352 25.47 -51.65 -6.64
CA PRO A 352 25.46 -53.09 -6.84
C PRO A 352 26.85 -53.67 -6.52
N ASP A 353 26.90 -54.97 -6.24
CA ASP A 353 28.13 -55.64 -5.83
C ASP A 353 29.25 -55.65 -6.88
N ARG A 354 30.47 -55.84 -6.38
CA ARG A 354 31.63 -56.15 -7.23
C ARG A 354 31.59 -57.62 -7.62
N ASP A 355 31.29 -57.89 -8.89
CA ASP A 355 31.75 -59.12 -9.52
C ASP A 355 31.95 -58.94 -11.04
N GLY A 356 32.77 -59.79 -11.67
CA GLY A 356 32.74 -59.98 -13.13
C GLY A 356 33.49 -59.00 -14.06
N ARG A 357 34.84 -59.06 -14.05
CA ARG A 357 35.69 -59.29 -15.26
C ARG A 357 35.45 -58.46 -16.57
N GLY A 358 36.44 -57.64 -16.96
CA GLY A 358 36.91 -57.52 -18.36
C GLY A 358 37.05 -56.12 -18.99
N ASP A 359 38.20 -55.89 -19.66
CA ASP A 359 38.43 -55.29 -21.00
C ASP A 359 37.53 -54.14 -21.55
N ARG A 360 37.98 -53.12 -22.30
CA ARG A 360 39.29 -52.78 -22.92
C ARG A 360 39.25 -51.36 -23.53
N PHE A 361 40.37 -50.59 -23.50
CA PHE A 361 40.67 -49.37 -24.31
C PHE A 361 39.65 -48.18 -24.24
N GLY A 362 39.98 -46.92 -24.58
CA GLY A 362 41.23 -46.29 -25.06
C GLY A 362 41.28 -44.79 -24.69
N GLY A 363 42.24 -44.03 -25.21
CA GLY A 363 42.56 -42.65 -24.77
C GLY A 363 41.69 -41.50 -25.33
N PRO A 364 41.98 -40.23 -24.94
CA PRO A 364 41.14 -39.04 -25.21
C PRO A 364 41.65 -38.17 -26.40
N ASP A 365 41.29 -36.87 -26.36
CA ASP A 365 41.92 -35.69 -27.01
C ASP A 365 41.30 -35.13 -28.34
N PRO A 366 41.57 -33.85 -28.76
CA PRO A 366 40.52 -32.80 -28.68
C PRO A 366 40.46 -31.75 -29.84
N LEU A 367 39.80 -30.61 -29.58
CA LEU A 367 39.89 -29.26 -30.22
C LEU A 367 39.10 -28.93 -31.52
N GLU A 368 38.20 -27.94 -31.39
CA GLU A 368 38.09 -26.62 -32.09
C GLU A 368 38.80 -26.31 -33.44
N PRO A 369 38.51 -25.15 -34.11
CA PRO A 369 37.22 -24.48 -34.36
C PRO A 369 37.12 -23.99 -35.84
N ARG A 370 35.98 -23.41 -36.30
CA ARG A 370 35.97 -22.54 -37.51
C ARG A 370 35.08 -21.29 -37.44
N SER A 371 35.68 -20.19 -37.89
CA SER A 371 35.19 -18.81 -37.99
C SER A 371 34.15 -18.56 -39.10
N GLY A 372 33.33 -17.50 -38.98
CA GLY A 372 32.45 -17.05 -40.07
C GLY A 372 31.57 -15.82 -39.81
N GLU A 373 32.14 -14.66 -39.44
CA GLU A 373 31.47 -13.36 -39.68
C GLU A 373 31.72 -12.87 -41.11
N PRO A 374 30.86 -11.98 -41.64
CA PRO A 374 31.24 -10.56 -41.62
C PRO A 374 30.10 -9.58 -41.21
N ALA A 375 30.50 -8.50 -40.51
CA ALA A 375 30.19 -7.07 -40.67
C ALA A 375 28.93 -6.59 -41.48
N VAL A 376 28.37 -5.38 -41.30
CA VAL A 376 29.03 -4.07 -41.14
C VAL A 376 28.10 -2.99 -40.52
N VAL A 377 28.70 -1.90 -39.98
CA VAL A 377 28.12 -0.57 -39.63
C VAL A 377 27.05 -0.54 -38.50
N GLY A 378 27.15 0.27 -37.43
CA GLY A 378 28.27 1.07 -36.89
C GLY A 378 28.00 2.58 -36.78
N LEU A 379 28.05 3.12 -35.54
CA LEU A 379 28.34 4.54 -35.32
C LEU A 379 29.14 4.78 -34.01
N ARG A 380 30.14 5.66 -34.08
CA ARG A 380 30.92 6.25 -32.97
C ARG A 380 30.19 7.55 -32.52
N ARG A 381 30.45 8.29 -31.43
CA ARG A 381 31.38 8.35 -30.26
C ARG A 381 30.63 9.25 -29.21
N THR A 382 31.07 9.71 -28.02
CA THR A 382 32.32 9.79 -27.23
C THR A 382 31.85 9.85 -25.76
N ALA A 383 32.29 8.98 -24.85
CA ALA A 383 33.43 9.21 -23.94
C ALA A 383 33.63 10.66 -23.42
N LEU A 384 33.43 10.84 -22.10
CA LEU A 384 34.18 11.80 -21.28
C LEU A 384 34.50 11.10 -19.95
N ALA A 385 35.71 11.29 -19.44
CA ALA A 385 36.15 10.77 -18.15
C ALA A 385 36.87 11.87 -17.36
N ALA A 386 36.70 11.88 -16.05
CA ALA A 386 37.47 12.68 -15.11
C ALA A 386 37.61 11.87 -13.82
N ALA A 387 38.80 11.87 -13.19
CA ALA A 387 39.10 11.03 -12.05
C ALA A 387 40.09 11.70 -11.09
N HIS A 388 39.85 11.54 -9.79
CA HIS A 388 40.81 11.46 -8.69
C HIS A 388 40.06 10.74 -7.54
N ALA A 389 40.58 9.72 -6.84
CA ALA A 389 41.86 9.58 -6.13
C ALA A 389 41.95 10.48 -4.88
N ALA A 390 42.33 10.01 -3.69
CA ALA A 390 42.52 8.63 -3.21
C ALA A 390 42.51 8.60 -1.66
N ALA A 391 42.17 7.48 -1.02
CA ALA A 391 42.56 7.15 0.36
C ALA A 391 42.23 5.69 0.77
N GLY A 392 43.12 5.10 1.58
CA GLY A 392 42.98 3.85 2.34
C GLY A 392 44.33 3.57 3.03
N PRO A 393 44.56 2.39 3.65
CA PRO A 393 43.61 1.57 4.42
C PRO A 393 44.20 1.11 5.78
N LEU A 394 43.40 1.09 6.86
CA LEU A 394 43.70 0.49 8.18
C LEU A 394 42.38 0.01 8.81
N GLY A 395 42.28 -1.06 9.62
CA GLY A 395 43.26 -2.08 10.04
C GLY A 395 42.53 -3.21 10.81
N GLY A 396 43.18 -4.36 11.03
CA GLY A 396 42.56 -5.56 11.65
C GLY A 396 42.48 -5.56 13.19
N PRO A 397 41.76 -6.54 13.80
CA PRO A 397 41.48 -6.62 15.25
C PRO A 397 42.58 -7.36 16.05
N PRO A 398 42.44 -7.50 17.39
CA PRO A 398 42.11 -8.86 17.90
C PRO A 398 41.27 -8.96 19.21
N HIS A 399 40.38 -9.98 19.22
CA HIS A 399 40.05 -10.98 20.27
C HIS A 399 39.73 -10.68 21.77
N SER A 400 38.89 -11.59 22.30
CA SER A 400 38.66 -12.02 23.70
C SER A 400 37.70 -11.20 24.59
N GLY A 401 36.87 -11.83 25.45
CA GLY A 401 36.54 -13.27 25.55
C GLY A 401 35.67 -13.68 26.76
N GLY A 402 34.94 -14.81 26.63
CA GLY A 402 34.24 -15.53 27.72
C GLY A 402 32.93 -14.91 28.25
N HIS A 403 32.14 -15.58 29.11
CA HIS A 403 31.84 -17.02 29.24
C HIS A 403 30.65 -17.22 30.22
N GLY A 404 29.79 -18.21 29.98
CA GLY A 404 28.77 -18.70 30.95
C GLY A 404 27.33 -18.23 30.72
N GLY A 405 26.30 -18.94 31.16
CA GLY A 405 26.30 -20.28 31.77
C GLY A 405 25.12 -20.51 32.73
N HIS A 406 24.34 -21.58 32.51
CA HIS A 406 23.09 -21.92 33.22
C HIS A 406 21.91 -20.94 32.98
N GLY A 407 20.64 -21.34 33.07
CA GLY A 407 20.08 -22.70 33.19
C GLY A 407 18.93 -22.78 34.21
N GLY A 408 17.73 -23.18 33.79
CA GLY A 408 16.61 -23.42 34.70
C GLY A 408 15.23 -23.48 34.02
N HIS A 409 14.62 -24.68 34.03
CA HIS A 409 13.19 -24.90 33.79
C HIS A 409 12.70 -25.78 34.97
N PRO A 410 11.54 -25.48 35.58
CA PRO A 410 10.28 -26.15 35.25
C PRO A 410 9.15 -25.10 34.98
N GLY A 411 7.85 -25.42 34.85
CA GLY A 411 7.18 -26.71 34.68
C GLY A 411 5.79 -26.80 35.35
N HIS A 412 4.78 -27.26 34.60
CA HIS A 412 3.39 -27.60 35.00
C HIS A 412 2.43 -26.47 35.45
N GLY A 413 1.13 -26.65 35.13
CA GLY A 413 0.04 -25.76 35.57
C GLY A 413 -1.23 -25.76 34.70
N VAL A 414 -1.93 -26.90 34.57
CA VAL A 414 -3.26 -26.98 33.92
C VAL A 414 -4.24 -27.71 34.83
N PRO A 415 -5.49 -27.22 34.94
CA PRO A 415 -6.65 -28.12 34.90
C PRO A 415 -7.77 -27.63 33.97
N LEU A 416 -8.61 -28.58 33.53
CA LEU A 416 -9.81 -28.37 32.72
C LEU A 416 -11.06 -28.26 33.61
N GLY A 417 -12.14 -27.64 33.12
CA GLY A 417 -13.42 -27.52 33.83
C GLY A 417 -14.62 -27.35 32.89
N HIS A 418 -15.48 -28.37 32.83
CA HIS A 418 -16.65 -28.50 31.95
C HIS A 418 -17.77 -27.44 32.16
N GLY A 419 -18.61 -27.25 31.14
CA GLY A 419 -20.00 -26.76 31.27
C GLY A 419 -20.97 -27.90 31.68
N PRO A 420 -22.26 -27.94 31.26
CA PRO A 420 -22.98 -27.08 30.30
C PRO A 420 -24.35 -26.53 30.85
N GLY A 421 -25.17 -25.89 30.01
CA GLY A 421 -26.59 -25.63 30.35
C GLY A 421 -27.41 -24.88 29.28
N ASN A 422 -28.48 -25.49 28.78
CA ASN A 422 -29.54 -24.87 27.95
C ASN A 422 -30.84 -25.68 28.14
N PRO A 423 -31.96 -25.07 28.56
CA PRO A 423 -33.15 -24.89 27.70
C PRO A 423 -33.86 -23.53 27.92
N GLY A 424 -34.89 -23.11 27.16
CA GLY A 424 -35.52 -23.66 25.94
C GLY A 424 -36.90 -23.01 25.64
N PHE A 425 -37.40 -23.20 24.40
CA PHE A 425 -38.79 -23.09 23.88
C PHE A 425 -39.84 -22.03 24.36
N GLY A 426 -40.54 -21.44 23.37
CA GLY A 426 -41.85 -20.79 23.52
C GLY A 426 -42.54 -20.47 22.16
N HIS A 427 -43.85 -20.70 22.05
CA HIS A 427 -44.70 -20.32 20.88
C HIS A 427 -45.13 -18.82 20.98
N GLY A 428 -45.61 -18.07 19.97
CA GLY A 428 -46.41 -18.36 18.76
C GLY A 428 -47.94 -18.21 19.02
N PRO A 429 -48.85 -17.85 18.08
CA PRO A 429 -48.76 -17.32 16.70
C PRO A 429 -49.01 -15.77 16.68
N GLY A 430 -49.39 -15.03 15.61
CA GLY A 430 -49.51 -15.26 14.16
C GLY A 430 -50.93 -15.08 13.54
N HIS A 431 -51.17 -14.02 12.74
CA HIS A 431 -52.38 -13.80 11.91
C HIS A 431 -52.15 -12.80 10.75
N GLY A 432 -53.00 -12.87 9.71
CA GLY A 432 -53.17 -11.94 8.58
C GLY A 432 -54.53 -12.26 7.90
N PRO A 433 -54.83 -11.86 6.65
CA PRO A 433 -54.12 -10.97 5.71
C PRO A 433 -55.03 -9.80 5.22
N GLY A 434 -54.60 -9.04 4.20
CA GLY A 434 -55.48 -8.11 3.47
C GLY A 434 -54.78 -7.44 2.28
N ALA A 435 -55.33 -7.57 1.07
CA ALA A 435 -54.79 -6.97 -0.16
C ALA A 435 -55.90 -6.35 -1.00
N VAL A 436 -55.75 -5.08 -1.38
CA VAL A 436 -56.61 -4.40 -2.36
C VAL A 436 -55.77 -3.40 -3.19
N GLU A 437 -55.80 -3.58 -4.50
CA GLU A 437 -55.52 -2.60 -5.56
C GLU A 437 -56.60 -2.85 -6.64
N PRO A 438 -56.80 -1.98 -7.67
CA PRO A 438 -56.18 -0.68 -7.91
C PRO A 438 -57.21 0.47 -8.14
N GLY A 439 -56.71 1.70 -8.36
CA GLY A 439 -57.56 2.82 -8.81
C GLY A 439 -56.77 4.01 -9.37
N LYS A 440 -57.03 4.35 -10.64
CA LYS A 440 -56.72 5.68 -11.25
C LYS A 440 -58.04 6.45 -11.44
N PRO A 441 -57.99 7.79 -11.48
CA PRO A 441 -57.94 8.48 -12.78
C PRO A 441 -56.87 9.60 -12.83
N GLU A 442 -56.31 9.91 -14.01
CA GLU A 442 -56.47 11.19 -14.75
C GLU A 442 -55.77 12.42 -14.08
N THR A 443 -54.59 12.86 -14.54
CA THR A 443 -54.20 13.61 -15.77
C THR A 443 -54.37 15.14 -15.71
N ASP A 444 -53.25 15.84 -15.53
CA ASP A 444 -52.89 17.09 -16.20
C ASP A 444 -51.34 17.02 -16.41
N LEU A 445 -50.72 17.25 -17.57
CA LEU A 445 -50.83 18.30 -18.60
C LEU A 445 -50.28 19.68 -18.19
N TYR A 446 -48.95 19.79 -18.03
CA TYR A 446 -48.29 21.08 -18.28
C TYR A 446 -46.89 21.03 -18.92
N SER A 447 -46.88 20.97 -20.25
CA SER A 447 -45.81 21.40 -21.18
C SER A 447 -46.39 21.24 -22.59
N PRO A 448 -46.18 22.18 -23.56
CA PRO A 448 -44.83 22.30 -24.15
C PRO A 448 -44.46 23.65 -24.80
N HIS A 449 -43.25 23.66 -25.38
CA HIS A 449 -42.75 24.43 -26.54
C HIS A 449 -42.51 25.96 -26.47
N LEU A 450 -41.22 26.29 -26.48
CA LEU A 450 -40.66 27.31 -27.40
C LEU A 450 -40.79 26.83 -28.87
N PRO A 451 -41.22 27.72 -29.77
CA PRO A 451 -40.38 28.20 -30.88
C PRO A 451 -40.48 29.73 -31.05
N GLY A 452 -39.70 30.44 -31.88
CA GLY A 452 -38.59 30.03 -32.76
C GLY A 452 -38.58 30.83 -34.09
N GLN A 453 -37.60 31.72 -34.28
CA GLN A 453 -37.35 32.58 -35.47
C GLN A 453 -38.40 33.70 -35.72
N ARG A 454 -38.04 34.91 -36.18
CA ARG A 454 -37.31 35.22 -37.42
C ARG A 454 -36.53 36.54 -37.40
N GLU A 455 -35.36 36.54 -38.03
CA GLU A 455 -34.79 37.74 -38.68
C GLU A 455 -35.28 37.84 -40.13
N ARG A 456 -35.39 39.07 -40.65
CA ARG A 456 -35.22 39.50 -42.07
C ARG A 456 -35.78 40.93 -42.26
N PRO A 457 -35.38 41.68 -43.30
CA PRO A 457 -34.13 41.59 -44.07
C PRO A 457 -33.42 42.95 -44.26
N VAL A 458 -32.14 42.89 -44.66
CA VAL A 458 -31.53 43.86 -45.58
C VAL A 458 -30.69 43.04 -46.57
N GLY A 459 -30.97 43.18 -47.88
CA GLY A 459 -30.40 42.32 -48.94
C GLY A 459 -31.28 41.10 -49.22
#